data_AF-A0A1J5IAY7-F1
#
_entry.id   AF-A0A1J5IAY7-F1
#
_cell.length_a   1.000
_cell.length_b   1.000
_cell.length_c   1.000
_cell.angle_alpha   90.00
_cell.angle_beta   90.00
_cell.angle_gamma   90.00
#
_symmetry.space_group_name_H-M   'P 1'
#
loop_
_entity.id
_entity.type
_entity.pdbx_description
1 polymer ?
#
loop_
_entity_poly.entity_id
_entity_poly.type
_entity_poly.pdbx_seq_one_letter_code
_entity_poly.pdbx_strand_id
1 'polypeptide(L)'
;MNIQRDGKNQMFIEWAQGPNGFKRAWIQRRTDPDKDWANTPEGRYLNVVRIEALGGGPAGSATDFPVFSNLPDEQILEAFVTTVSAITGCPLPREQ
;
A
#
# COMPACT_ATOMS: atom_id res chain seq x y z
N MET A 1 5.95 -1.47 12.63
CA MET A 1 5.76 -1.55 11.16
C MET A 1 6.42 -0.33 10.56
N ASN A 2 7.11 -0.39 9.41
CA ASN A 2 7.79 0.79 8.87
C ASN A 2 6.95 1.55 7.84
N ILE A 3 6.08 2.46 8.31
CA ILE A 3 5.25 3.32 7.46
C ILE A 3 5.97 4.63 7.17
N GLN A 4 6.02 4.99 5.89
CA GLN A 4 6.76 6.12 5.36
C GLN A 4 5.83 7.01 4.51
N ARG A 5 6.34 8.17 4.06
CA ARG A 5 5.62 9.07 3.15
C ARG A 5 6.40 9.29 1.88
N ASP A 6 5.72 9.24 0.74
CA ASP A 6 6.34 9.46 -0.57
C ASP A 6 6.45 10.96 -0.90
N GLY A 7 7.01 11.29 -2.08
CA GLY A 7 7.14 12.66 -2.56
C GLY A 7 5.81 13.39 -2.80
N LYS A 8 4.66 12.69 -2.73
CA LYS A 8 3.31 13.25 -2.78
C LYS A 8 2.63 13.25 -1.41
N ASN A 9 3.39 13.04 -0.34
CA ASN A 9 2.92 12.96 1.04
C ASN A 9 1.95 11.80 1.32
N GLN A 10 1.90 10.78 0.46
CA GLN A 10 1.05 9.61 0.64
C GLN A 10 1.73 8.61 1.57
N MET A 11 0.99 8.07 2.53
CA MET A 11 1.52 7.01 3.40
C MET A 11 1.71 5.73 2.61
N PHE A 12 2.87 5.09 2.77
CA PHE A 12 3.19 3.82 2.15
C PHE A 12 3.94 2.90 3.10
N ILE A 13 3.91 1.61 2.79
CA ILE A 13 4.66 0.55 3.48
C ILE A 13 5.29 -0.36 2.43
N GLU A 14 6.51 -0.80 2.70
CA GLU A 14 7.25 -1.73 1.86
C GLU A 14 7.62 -2.98 2.63
N TRP A 15 7.61 -4.12 1.96
CA TRP A 15 7.99 -5.39 2.57
C TRP A 15 8.60 -6.35 1.54
N ALA A 16 9.35 -7.33 2.05
CA ALA A 16 9.83 -8.44 1.23
C ALA A 16 8.67 -9.42 0.96
N GLN A 17 8.43 -9.70 -0.31
CA GLN A 17 7.47 -10.69 -0.81
C GLN A 17 8.25 -11.82 -1.50
N GLY A 18 9.03 -12.55 -0.72
CA GLY A 18 9.93 -13.62 -1.18
C GLY A 18 11.41 -13.19 -1.26
N PRO A 19 12.31 -14.11 -1.66
CA PRO A 19 13.76 -13.88 -1.58
C PRO A 19 14.30 -12.71 -2.42
N ASN A 20 13.67 -12.46 -3.58
CA ASN A 20 14.13 -11.48 -4.57
C ASN A 20 13.01 -10.51 -5.00
N GLY A 21 11.96 -10.39 -4.19
CA GLY A 21 10.77 -9.62 -4.53
C GLY A 21 10.41 -8.68 -3.39
N PHE A 22 10.21 -7.41 -3.71
CA PHE A 22 9.66 -6.44 -2.78
C PHE A 22 8.32 -5.94 -3.30
N LYS A 23 7.47 -5.53 -2.38
CA LYS A 23 6.21 -4.85 -2.70
C LYS A 23 6.12 -3.54 -1.94
N ARG A 24 5.35 -2.63 -2.51
CA ARG A 24 4.90 -1.39 -1.88
C ARG A 24 3.38 -1.35 -1.90
N ALA A 25 2.80 -0.92 -0.79
CA ALA A 25 1.41 -0.53 -0.70
C ALA A 25 1.31 0.93 -0.24
N TRP A 26 0.38 1.71 -0.79
CA TRP A 26 0.13 3.09 -0.35
C TRP A 26 -1.34 3.44 -0.42
N ILE A 27 -1.73 4.45 0.35
CA ILE A 27 -3.08 5.03 0.27
C ILE A 27 -3.04 6.23 -0.67
N GLN A 28 -3.81 6.14 -1.75
CA GLN A 28 -4.07 7.23 -2.67
C GLN A 28 -5.47 7.79 -2.43
N ARG A 29 -5.60 9.12 -2.58
CA ARG A 29 -6.89 9.81 -2.65
C ARG A 29 -7.13 10.26 -4.09
N ARG A 30 -8.21 9.80 -4.70
CA ARG A 30 -8.66 10.22 -6.03
C ARG A 30 -9.53 11.47 -5.86
N THR A 31 -8.96 12.62 -6.18
CA THR A 31 -9.66 13.91 -6.11
C THR A 31 -10.51 14.20 -7.35
N ASP A 32 -10.28 13.45 -8.42
CA ASP A 32 -11.03 13.51 -9.67
C ASP A 32 -12.20 12.51 -9.61
N PRO A 33 -13.46 12.97 -9.59
CA PRO A 33 -14.64 12.10 -9.51
C PRO A 33 -14.71 11.06 -10.63
N ASP A 34 -14.24 11.40 -11.83
CA ASP A 34 -14.25 10.48 -12.98
C ASP A 34 -13.26 9.32 -12.80
N LYS A 35 -12.28 9.51 -11.91
CA LYS A 35 -11.32 8.46 -11.53
C LYS A 35 -11.81 7.67 -10.32
N ASP A 36 -12.78 8.13 -9.52
CA ASP A 36 -13.33 7.37 -8.40
C ASP A 36 -14.51 6.48 -8.82
N TRP A 37 -14.24 5.47 -9.63
CA TRP A 37 -15.27 4.56 -10.15
C TRP A 37 -16.05 3.80 -9.06
N ALA A 38 -15.46 3.62 -7.88
CA ALA A 38 -16.07 2.88 -6.77
C ALA A 38 -16.76 3.79 -5.73
N ASN A 39 -16.77 5.11 -5.93
CA ASN A 39 -17.37 6.10 -5.04
C ASN A 39 -17.00 5.87 -3.56
N THR A 40 -15.69 5.80 -3.32
CA THR A 40 -15.15 5.48 -1.99
C THR A 40 -15.21 6.69 -1.07
N PRO A 41 -15.34 6.50 0.26
CA PRO A 41 -15.15 7.58 1.21
C PRO A 41 -13.82 8.32 0.96
N GLU A 42 -13.90 9.63 0.72
CA GLU A 42 -12.75 10.50 0.37
C GLU A 42 -11.98 10.12 -0.91
N GLY A 43 -12.57 9.29 -1.80
CA GLY A 43 -11.87 8.78 -2.98
C GLY A 43 -10.68 7.88 -2.62
N ARG A 44 -10.74 7.17 -1.49
CA ARG A 44 -9.61 6.40 -0.93
C ARG A 44 -9.42 5.04 -1.60
N TYR A 45 -8.20 4.80 -2.06
CA TYR A 45 -7.76 3.51 -2.63
C TYR A 45 -6.47 3.05 -1.98
N LEU A 46 -6.37 1.75 -1.74
CA LEU A 46 -5.12 1.07 -1.44
C LEU A 46 -4.54 0.57 -2.77
N ASN A 47 -3.37 1.07 -3.12
CA ASN A 47 -2.64 0.61 -4.30
C ASN A 47 -1.52 -0.33 -3.87
N VAL A 48 -1.27 -1.37 -4.66
CA VAL A 48 -0.22 -2.36 -4.38
C VAL A 48 0.57 -2.67 -5.65
N VAL A 49 1.89 -2.70 -5.56
CA VAL A 49 2.76 -2.95 -6.71
C VAL A 49 4.05 -3.66 -6.30
N ARG A 50 4.71 -4.32 -7.26
CA ARG A 50 6.09 -4.81 -7.11
C ARG A 50 7.05 -3.62 -7.16
N ILE A 51 8.13 -3.70 -6.40
CA ILE A 51 9.27 -2.77 -6.49
C ILE A 51 10.55 -3.61 -6.64
N GLU A 52 11.56 -3.06 -7.32
CA GLU A 52 12.82 -3.78 -7.57
C GLU A 52 13.71 -3.81 -6.32
N ALA A 53 13.64 -2.78 -5.47
CA ALA A 53 14.33 -2.68 -4.19
C ALA A 53 13.55 -1.79 -3.22
N LEU A 54 13.77 -1.96 -1.91
CA LEU A 54 13.25 -1.03 -0.89
C LEU A 54 13.70 0.40 -1.22
N GLY A 55 12.77 1.36 -1.14
CA GLY A 55 12.99 2.75 -1.51
C GLY A 55 13.03 3.04 -3.02
N GLY A 56 13.08 2.01 -3.88
CA GLY A 56 13.24 2.17 -5.34
C GLY A 56 12.03 2.73 -6.10
N GLY A 57 10.90 2.93 -5.42
CA GLY A 57 9.66 3.41 -6.03
C GLY A 57 8.86 2.30 -6.75
N PRO A 58 7.62 2.60 -7.16
CA PRO A 58 6.72 1.63 -7.81
C PRO A 58 7.26 1.18 -9.19
N ALA A 59 7.24 -0.13 -9.47
CA ALA A 59 7.58 -0.69 -10.76
C ALA A 59 6.36 -1.36 -11.42
N GLY A 60 5.86 -0.77 -12.51
CA GLY A 60 4.71 -1.29 -13.28
C GLY A 60 3.35 -0.74 -12.85
N SER A 61 2.28 -1.40 -13.31
CA SER A 61 0.90 -1.01 -13.01
C SER A 61 0.48 -1.49 -11.63
N ALA A 62 0.05 -0.55 -10.79
CA ALA A 62 -0.49 -0.87 -9.47
C ALA A 62 -1.85 -1.58 -9.59
N THR A 63 -2.11 -2.48 -8.65
CA THR A 63 -3.46 -3.01 -8.42
C THR A 63 -4.18 -2.12 -7.41
N ASP A 64 -5.42 -1.78 -7.70
CA ASP A 64 -6.19 -0.80 -6.95
C ASP A 64 -7.32 -1.51 -6.18
N PHE A 65 -7.35 -1.30 -4.87
CA PHE A 65 -8.41 -1.77 -3.99
C PHE A 65 -9.19 -0.57 -3.44
N PRO A 66 -10.49 -0.43 -3.77
CA PRO A 66 -11.35 0.58 -3.16
C PRO A 66 -11.39 0.42 -1.63
N VAL A 67 -11.26 1.51 -0.90
CA VAL A 67 -11.30 1.48 0.58
C VAL A 67 -12.61 2.07 1.07
N PHE A 68 -13.48 1.21 1.61
CA PHE A 68 -14.73 1.62 2.27
C PHE A 68 -14.63 1.70 3.80
N SER A 69 -13.48 1.32 4.35
CA SER A 69 -13.22 1.32 5.78
C SER A 69 -12.96 2.74 6.30
N ASN A 70 -13.48 3.04 7.50
CA ASN A 70 -13.21 4.30 8.21
C ASN A 70 -11.90 4.28 9.01
N LEU A 71 -11.12 3.19 8.93
CA LEU A 71 -9.83 3.12 9.60
C LEU A 71 -8.87 4.20 9.08
N PRO A 72 -7.96 4.73 9.93
CA PRO A 72 -6.86 5.58 9.47
C PRO A 72 -5.99 4.87 8.44
N ASP A 73 -5.38 5.64 7.52
CA ASP A 73 -4.49 5.14 6.47
C ASP A 73 -3.42 4.19 7.01
N GLU A 74 -2.83 4.55 8.15
CA GLU A 74 -1.83 3.74 8.85
C GLU A 74 -2.36 2.35 9.18
N GLN A 75 -3.52 2.26 9.84
CA GLN A 75 -4.14 0.99 10.22
C GLN A 75 -4.58 0.16 9.01
N ILE A 76 -4.99 0.80 7.91
CA ILE A 76 -5.30 0.09 6.66
C ILE A 76 -4.04 -0.58 6.10
N LEU A 77 -2.92 0.16 6.04
CA LEU A 77 -1.65 -0.37 5.55
C LEU A 77 -1.13 -1.50 6.44
N GLU A 78 -1.17 -1.31 7.76
CA GLU A 78 -0.76 -2.35 8.72
C GLU A 78 -1.63 -3.59 8.62
N ALA A 79 -2.95 -3.44 8.59
CA ALA A 79 -3.87 -4.57 8.48
C ALA A 79 -3.66 -5.34 7.17
N PHE A 80 -3.46 -4.64 6.05
CA PHE A 80 -3.21 -5.25 4.76
C PHE A 80 -1.90 -6.06 4.76
N VAL A 81 -0.78 -5.43 5.13
CA VAL A 81 0.53 -6.11 5.12
C VAL A 81 0.55 -7.24 6.13
N THR A 82 -0.03 -7.06 7.31
CA THR A 82 -0.15 -8.14 8.31
C THR A 82 -0.88 -9.34 7.74
N THR A 83 -2.02 -9.11 7.09
CA THR A 83 -2.83 -10.17 6.49
C THR A 83 -2.09 -10.87 5.36
N VAL A 84 -1.48 -10.12 4.43
CA VAL A 84 -0.72 -10.71 3.31
C VAL A 84 0.49 -11.49 3.81
N SER A 85 1.24 -10.96 4.78
CA SER A 85 2.35 -11.67 5.42
C SER A 85 1.88 -12.95 6.10
N ALA A 86 0.77 -12.90 6.84
CA ALA A 86 0.19 -14.08 7.49
C ALA A 86 -0.24 -15.16 6.48
N ILE A 87 -0.84 -14.76 5.36
CA ILE A 87 -1.27 -15.67 4.29
C ILE A 87 -0.07 -16.27 3.55
N THR A 88 0.95 -15.46 3.26
CA THR A 88 2.07 -15.86 2.39
C THR A 88 3.28 -16.42 3.15
N GLY A 89 3.30 -16.32 4.49
CA GLY A 89 4.44 -16.67 5.32
C GLY A 89 5.63 -15.71 5.20
N CYS A 90 5.48 -14.59 4.49
CA CYS A 90 6.52 -13.58 4.37
C CYS A 90 6.63 -12.74 5.66
N PRO A 91 7.84 -12.36 6.10
CA PRO A 91 8.02 -11.64 7.35
C PRO A 91 7.35 -10.26 7.30
N LEU A 92 6.88 -9.78 8.46
CA LEU A 92 6.44 -8.40 8.61
C LEU A 92 7.63 -7.45 8.44
N PRO A 93 7.43 -6.27 7.83
CA PRO A 93 8.46 -5.26 7.76
C PRO A 93 8.77 -4.75 9.17
N ARG A 94 10.05 -4.83 9.55
CA ARG A 94 10.55 -4.34 10.83
C ARG A 94 10.94 -2.87 10.70
N GLU A 95 10.77 -2.12 11.79
CA GLU A 95 11.43 -0.83 11.94
C GLU A 95 12.94 -1.04 11.87
N GLN A 96 13.62 -0.22 11.07
CA GLN A 96 15.08 -0.14 10.99
C GLN A 96 15.54 1.07 11.80
#